data_AF-A0A2A5DKV4-F1
#
_entry.id   AF-A0A2A5DKV4-F1
#
_cell.length_a   1.000
_cell.length_b   1.000
_cell.length_c   1.000
_cell.angle_alpha   90.00
_cell.angle_beta   90.00
_cell.angle_gamma   90.00
#
_symmetry.space_group_name_H-M   'P 1'
#
loop_
_entity.id
_entity.type
_entity.pdbx_description
1 polymer ?
#
loop_
_entity_poly.entity_id
_entity_poly.type
_entity_poly.pdbx_seq_one_letter_code
_entity_poly.pdbx_strand_id
1 'polypeptide(L)'
;MINQNESLYFSTTEKFMNSIKNLNPAEKIKPIDILCGPKASLNSKSAFYTAYFLRHYLNLNVSKKIISNIENSIRKKSKSLEEGGTYPVPSYNCDKLLPKDFKEIFLKSQSPVVIKGLAKNWPCVKTWSPSFFSDHYGQEMVRTRLLASQNSSEGLEAMNIPMKDLCDDIKNDGEMQGAALEDIIVKHQSLKSHLQTDELQKYIKGHFLGKIIATQIYMSGSKARSAFHCAPGGNLFIQVYGRKKWTFVNPKHTIWMQPFRRNDMISAGSSADSRLNAAQNDENGHDLFKYIPKYEIDLEPGDVLFSPQWWWHEVDNHSPAIGVACRFLTNIFANNPAFTLTSFFDLNSIKLNIQLMSKGHGSDAILSKSLFPTK
;
A
#
# COMPACT_ATOMS: atom_id res chain seq x y z
N MET A 1 -28.96 41.40 -11.89
CA MET A 1 -29.14 40.30 -12.87
C MET A 1 -28.22 39.17 -12.47
N ILE A 2 -28.78 38.21 -11.72
CA ILE A 2 -28.13 36.97 -11.32
C ILE A 2 -28.62 35.88 -12.30
N ASN A 3 -27.78 34.86 -12.51
CA ASN A 3 -28.01 33.59 -13.20
C ASN A 3 -27.84 33.54 -14.72
N GLN A 4 -26.88 32.72 -15.15
CA GLN A 4 -27.15 31.62 -16.11
C GLN A 4 -26.01 30.57 -16.33
N ASN A 5 -24.94 30.51 -15.51
CA ASN A 5 -23.83 29.56 -15.77
C ASN A 5 -23.66 28.38 -14.79
N GLU A 6 -24.57 28.18 -13.83
CA GLU A 6 -24.49 27.03 -12.88
C GLU A 6 -25.38 25.82 -13.26
N SER A 7 -26.23 25.93 -14.29
CA SER A 7 -27.15 24.82 -14.66
C SER A 7 -26.56 23.77 -15.61
N LEU A 8 -25.36 23.97 -16.15
CA LEU A 8 -24.71 23.01 -17.06
C LEU A 8 -23.98 21.85 -16.35
N TYR A 9 -23.67 21.98 -15.05
CA TYR A 9 -22.96 20.94 -14.30
C TYR A 9 -23.87 19.90 -13.64
N PHE A 10 -25.15 20.21 -13.41
CA PHE A 10 -26.10 19.24 -12.85
C PHE A 10 -26.81 18.38 -13.92
N SER A 11 -26.93 18.88 -15.16
CA SER A 11 -27.62 18.12 -16.24
C SER A 11 -26.79 16.99 -16.85
N THR A 12 -25.45 17.01 -16.68
CA THR A 12 -24.55 15.99 -17.22
C THR A 12 -24.47 14.76 -16.32
N THR A 13 -24.53 14.93 -15.00
CA THR A 13 -24.54 13.84 -14.03
C THR A 13 -25.83 13.02 -14.13
N GLU A 14 -26.98 13.67 -14.28
CA GLU A 14 -28.27 12.97 -14.40
C GLU A 14 -28.48 12.28 -15.76
N LYS A 15 -28.03 12.91 -16.86
CA LYS A 15 -27.99 12.27 -18.19
C LYS A 15 -27.00 11.09 -18.22
N PHE A 16 -25.88 11.20 -17.52
CA PHE A 16 -24.93 10.08 -17.37
C PHE A 16 -25.56 8.94 -16.55
N MET A 17 -26.20 9.25 -15.43
CA MET A 17 -26.89 8.26 -14.57
C MET A 17 -28.07 7.58 -15.28
N ASN A 18 -28.82 8.29 -16.13
CA ASN A 18 -29.89 7.69 -16.95
C ASN A 18 -29.36 6.92 -18.17
N SER A 19 -28.17 7.23 -18.69
CA SER A 19 -27.51 6.41 -19.74
C SER A 19 -27.00 5.06 -19.22
N ILE A 20 -26.91 4.91 -17.90
CA ILE A 20 -26.43 3.70 -17.21
C ILE A 20 -27.58 2.71 -16.97
N LYS A 21 -28.83 3.18 -16.87
CA LYS A 21 -30.00 2.33 -16.53
C LYS A 21 -30.44 1.32 -17.60
N ASN A 22 -29.93 1.42 -18.84
CA ASN A 22 -30.39 0.63 -19.99
C ASN A 22 -29.30 -0.24 -20.65
N LEU A 23 -28.33 -0.79 -19.92
CA LEU A 23 -27.29 -1.66 -20.51
C LEU A 23 -27.28 -3.07 -19.91
N ASN A 24 -27.26 -4.07 -20.80
CA ASN A 24 -27.30 -5.54 -20.58
C ASN A 24 -26.06 -6.09 -19.80
N PRO A 25 -26.05 -7.34 -19.29
CA PRO A 25 -25.59 -7.76 -17.94
C PRO A 25 -24.09 -8.09 -17.87
N ALA A 26 -23.29 -7.53 -18.79
CA ALA A 26 -21.83 -7.48 -18.73
C ALA A 26 -21.42 -6.14 -18.08
N GLU A 27 -21.95 -5.90 -16.88
CA GLU A 27 -21.83 -4.67 -16.09
C GLU A 27 -20.38 -4.40 -15.67
N LYS A 28 -19.64 -3.85 -16.65
CA LYS A 28 -18.48 -2.95 -16.60
C LYS A 28 -17.60 -3.09 -15.36
N ILE A 29 -16.66 -4.03 -15.43
CA ILE A 29 -15.42 -3.99 -14.64
C ILE A 29 -14.79 -2.61 -14.84
N LYS A 30 -14.85 -1.76 -13.83
CA LYS A 30 -14.24 -0.43 -13.84
C LYS A 30 -13.68 -0.11 -12.45
N PRO A 31 -12.61 0.69 -12.35
CA PRO A 31 -12.28 1.33 -11.10
C PRO A 31 -13.46 2.21 -10.68
N ILE A 32 -13.78 2.23 -9.39
CA ILE A 32 -14.65 3.28 -8.84
C ILE A 32 -13.89 4.61 -9.03
N ASP A 33 -14.60 5.70 -9.31
CA ASP A 33 -13.94 6.99 -9.50
C ASP A 33 -13.77 7.67 -8.14
N ILE A 34 -12.65 7.41 -7.45
CA ILE A 34 -12.24 8.19 -6.27
C ILE A 34 -11.38 9.41 -6.64
N LEU A 35 -11.39 9.83 -7.91
CA LEU A 35 -10.76 11.09 -8.32
C LEU A 35 -11.60 12.31 -7.93
N CYS A 36 -12.82 12.08 -7.45
CA CYS A 36 -13.72 13.06 -6.86
C CYS A 36 -13.21 13.48 -5.47
N GLY A 37 -12.09 14.21 -5.43
CA GLY A 37 -11.48 14.66 -4.19
C GLY A 37 -10.79 16.02 -4.34
N PRO A 38 -10.13 16.51 -3.28
CA PRO A 38 -9.52 17.82 -3.29
C PRO A 38 -8.38 17.89 -4.31
N LYS A 39 -8.26 19.04 -5.01
CA LYS A 39 -7.31 19.25 -6.10
C LYS A 39 -6.35 20.40 -5.81
N ALA A 40 -5.08 20.17 -6.07
CA ALA A 40 -4.05 21.20 -6.06
C ALA A 40 -3.80 21.67 -7.49
N SER A 41 -3.49 22.96 -7.65
CA SER A 41 -3.07 23.50 -8.95
C SER A 41 -1.77 22.83 -9.40
N LEU A 42 -1.50 22.84 -10.72
CA LEU A 42 -0.27 22.29 -11.26
C LEU A 42 0.96 22.96 -10.63
N ASN A 43 0.93 24.29 -10.44
CA ASN A 43 2.01 25.04 -9.80
C ASN A 43 2.25 24.58 -8.35
N SER A 44 1.19 24.38 -7.56
CA SER A 44 1.34 23.89 -6.18
C SER A 44 1.90 22.46 -6.15
N LYS A 45 1.46 21.58 -7.07
CA LYS A 45 2.00 20.22 -7.16
C LYS A 45 3.48 20.22 -7.55
N SER A 46 3.84 20.94 -8.61
CA SER A 46 5.24 21.03 -9.06
C SER A 46 6.14 21.62 -7.96
N ALA A 47 5.71 22.71 -7.32
CA ALA A 47 6.47 23.32 -6.23
C ALA A 47 6.62 22.38 -5.02
N PHE A 48 5.55 21.63 -4.67
CA PHE A 48 5.59 20.64 -3.59
C PHE A 48 6.60 19.54 -3.88
N TYR A 49 6.52 18.91 -5.06
CA TYR A 49 7.41 17.80 -5.41
C TYR A 49 8.87 18.24 -5.58
N THR A 50 9.12 19.41 -6.16
CA THR A 50 10.46 19.98 -6.24
C THR A 50 11.02 20.28 -4.84
N ALA A 51 10.22 20.90 -3.97
CA ALA A 51 10.65 21.16 -2.60
C ALA A 51 10.88 19.85 -1.82
N TYR A 52 10.03 18.84 -2.01
CA TYR A 52 10.19 17.53 -1.39
C TYR A 52 11.49 16.86 -1.84
N PHE A 53 11.77 16.84 -3.15
CA PHE A 53 13.01 16.32 -3.73
C PHE A 53 14.24 17.04 -3.16
N LEU A 54 14.26 18.39 -3.21
CA LEU A 54 15.36 19.17 -2.66
C LEU A 54 15.52 18.98 -1.15
N ARG A 55 14.41 18.85 -0.41
CA ARG A 55 14.44 18.55 1.02
C ARG A 55 15.05 17.18 1.28
N HIS A 56 14.83 16.19 0.42
CA HIS A 56 15.41 14.85 0.54
C HIS A 56 16.94 14.86 0.37
N TYR A 57 17.45 15.51 -0.67
CA TYR A 57 18.89 15.47 -0.97
C TYR A 57 19.73 16.53 -0.28
N LEU A 58 19.18 17.72 -0.05
CA LEU A 58 19.94 18.90 0.38
C LEU A 58 19.52 19.41 1.77
N ASN A 59 18.48 18.83 2.37
CA ASN A 59 17.92 19.22 3.68
C ASN A 59 17.72 20.74 3.86
N LEU A 60 17.32 21.44 2.80
CA LEU A 60 17.25 22.90 2.82
C LEU A 60 16.05 23.40 3.62
N ASN A 61 16.28 24.35 4.54
CA ASN A 61 15.23 25.04 5.30
C ASN A 61 14.19 25.72 4.40
N VAL A 62 14.63 26.26 3.24
CA VAL A 62 13.73 26.87 2.26
C VAL A 62 12.70 25.87 1.74
N SER A 63 13.08 24.60 1.55
CA SER A 63 12.16 23.55 1.10
C SER A 63 11.07 23.26 2.14
N LYS A 64 11.42 23.24 3.43
CA LYS A 64 10.42 23.10 4.53
C LYS A 64 9.43 24.25 4.51
N LYS A 65 9.90 25.49 4.30
CA LYS A 65 9.05 26.68 4.20
C LYS A 65 8.14 26.64 2.98
N ILE A 66 8.64 26.21 1.83
CA ILE A 66 7.84 26.06 0.60
C ILE A 66 6.72 25.03 0.81
N ILE A 67 7.04 23.86 1.35
CA ILE A 67 6.04 22.81 1.64
C ILE A 67 4.97 23.34 2.58
N SER A 68 5.36 23.96 3.71
CA SER A 68 4.41 24.51 4.68
C SER A 68 3.52 25.61 4.08
N ASN A 69 4.06 26.48 3.22
CA ASN A 69 3.26 27.49 2.52
C ASN A 69 2.22 26.88 1.58
N ILE A 70 2.59 25.81 0.87
CA ILE A 70 1.68 25.08 -0.02
C ILE A 70 0.59 24.40 0.79
N GLU A 71 0.94 23.70 1.85
CA GLU A 71 -0.01 23.05 2.78
C GLU A 71 -0.97 24.08 3.37
N ASN A 72 -0.49 25.23 3.85
CA ASN A 72 -1.34 26.31 4.36
C ASN A 72 -2.29 26.88 3.30
N SER A 73 -1.83 27.00 2.05
CA SER A 73 -2.69 27.43 0.93
C SER A 73 -3.79 26.41 0.65
N ILE A 74 -3.43 25.12 0.64
CA ILE A 74 -4.37 24.01 0.47
C ILE A 74 -5.36 23.94 1.64
N ARG A 75 -4.89 24.14 2.88
CA ARG A 75 -5.70 24.18 4.09
C ARG A 75 -6.79 25.24 3.99
N LYS A 76 -6.43 26.46 3.59
CA LYS A 76 -7.39 27.56 3.38
C LYS A 76 -8.46 27.19 2.34
N LYS A 77 -8.06 26.55 1.24
CA LYS A 77 -8.98 26.12 0.18
C LYS A 77 -9.84 24.92 0.58
N SER A 78 -9.35 24.05 1.46
CA SER A 78 -10.04 22.83 1.86
C SER A 78 -11.16 23.10 2.88
N LYS A 79 -11.17 24.24 3.57
CA LYS A 79 -12.22 24.60 4.54
C LYS A 79 -13.63 24.65 3.96
N SER A 80 -13.78 24.85 2.65
CA SER A 80 -15.08 24.86 1.96
C SER A 80 -15.46 23.51 1.35
N LEU A 81 -14.64 22.46 1.56
CA LEU A 81 -14.89 21.14 1.04
C LEU A 81 -15.64 20.29 2.07
N GLU A 82 -16.49 19.42 1.57
CA GLU A 82 -17.07 18.34 2.37
C GLU A 82 -15.99 17.30 2.71
N GLU A 83 -16.25 16.51 3.77
CA GLU A 83 -15.39 15.39 4.12
C GLU A 83 -15.40 14.33 3.01
N GLY A 84 -14.25 13.69 2.81
CA GLY A 84 -14.08 12.67 1.79
C GLY A 84 -14.74 11.36 2.21
N GLY A 85 -15.57 10.78 1.33
CA GLY A 85 -16.23 9.51 1.57
C GLY A 85 -15.29 8.30 1.59
N THR A 86 -15.82 7.18 2.09
CA THR A 86 -15.18 5.86 2.04
C THR A 86 -15.90 4.97 1.04
N TYR A 87 -15.13 4.36 0.14
CA TYR A 87 -15.64 3.54 -0.95
C TYR A 87 -15.03 2.14 -0.91
N PRO A 88 -15.74 1.09 -1.36
CA PRO A 88 -15.15 -0.23 -1.43
C PRO A 88 -14.07 -0.29 -2.53
N VAL A 89 -13.00 -1.07 -2.31
CA VAL A 89 -12.09 -1.43 -3.42
C VAL A 89 -12.86 -2.27 -4.45
N PRO A 90 -12.76 -1.98 -5.76
CA PRO A 90 -13.33 -2.82 -6.80
C PRO A 90 -12.93 -4.29 -6.61
N SER A 91 -13.93 -5.18 -6.53
CA SER A 91 -13.72 -6.57 -6.16
C SER A 91 -14.51 -7.47 -7.10
N TYR A 92 -13.83 -8.46 -7.68
CA TYR A 92 -14.42 -9.35 -8.67
C TYR A 92 -13.98 -10.79 -8.38
N ASN A 93 -14.89 -11.75 -8.51
CA ASN A 93 -14.55 -13.16 -8.42
C ASN A 93 -13.52 -13.56 -9.49
N CYS A 94 -12.69 -14.55 -9.20
CA CYS A 94 -11.60 -14.99 -10.07
C CYS A 94 -12.04 -15.49 -11.46
N ASP A 95 -13.29 -15.96 -11.59
CA ASP A 95 -13.92 -16.34 -12.86
C ASP A 95 -14.36 -15.13 -13.71
N LYS A 96 -14.54 -13.96 -13.09
CA LYS A 96 -14.98 -12.72 -13.75
C LYS A 96 -13.83 -11.79 -14.11
N LEU A 97 -12.78 -11.72 -13.30
CA LEU A 97 -11.61 -10.86 -13.55
C LEU A 97 -10.45 -11.68 -14.09
N LEU A 98 -10.46 -11.89 -15.41
CA LEU A 98 -9.43 -12.63 -16.12
C LEU A 98 -8.14 -11.79 -16.27
N PRO A 99 -6.98 -12.45 -16.49
CA PRO A 99 -5.71 -11.74 -16.63
C PRO A 99 -5.69 -10.64 -17.71
N LYS A 100 -6.44 -10.80 -18.79
CA LYS A 100 -6.55 -9.78 -19.86
C LYS A 100 -7.22 -8.52 -19.34
N ASP A 101 -8.39 -8.65 -18.71
CA ASP A 101 -9.18 -7.52 -18.21
C ASP A 101 -8.46 -6.84 -17.04
N PHE A 102 -7.83 -7.62 -16.16
CA PHE A 102 -6.96 -7.08 -15.12
C PHE A 102 -5.88 -6.16 -15.69
N LYS A 103 -5.20 -6.60 -16.75
CA LYS A 103 -4.13 -5.81 -17.38
C LYS A 103 -4.66 -4.53 -18.03
N GLU A 104 -5.69 -4.65 -18.85
CA GLU A 104 -6.25 -3.51 -19.60
C GLU A 104 -6.89 -2.46 -18.70
N ILE A 105 -7.47 -2.88 -17.57
CA ILE A 105 -8.24 -1.99 -16.69
C ILE A 105 -7.38 -1.54 -15.52
N PHE A 106 -6.90 -2.46 -14.68
CA PHE A 106 -6.29 -2.12 -13.38
C PHE A 106 -4.78 -1.92 -13.46
N LEU A 107 -4.07 -2.76 -14.22
CA LEU A 107 -2.64 -2.59 -14.36
C LEU A 107 -2.30 -1.36 -15.21
N LYS A 108 -3.08 -1.08 -16.26
CA LYS A 108 -2.92 0.14 -17.07
C LYS A 108 -3.30 1.41 -16.32
N SER A 109 -4.43 1.41 -15.60
CA SER A 109 -4.85 2.58 -14.79
C SER A 109 -4.08 2.71 -13.48
N GLN A 110 -3.32 1.68 -13.10
CA GLN A 110 -2.61 1.58 -11.82
C GLN A 110 -3.54 1.84 -10.63
N SER A 111 -4.70 1.18 -10.62
CA SER A 111 -5.73 1.30 -9.57
C SER A 111 -5.90 -0.02 -8.79
N PRO A 112 -6.16 0.03 -7.46
CA PRO A 112 -6.35 -1.16 -6.66
C PRO A 112 -7.56 -1.98 -7.10
N VAL A 113 -7.44 -3.30 -6.97
CA VAL A 113 -8.53 -4.25 -7.24
C VAL A 113 -8.29 -5.53 -6.45
N VAL A 114 -9.37 -6.21 -6.05
CA VAL A 114 -9.31 -7.55 -5.48
C VAL A 114 -9.87 -8.58 -6.46
N ILE A 115 -9.10 -9.66 -6.64
CA ILE A 115 -9.54 -10.88 -7.32
C ILE A 115 -9.96 -11.86 -6.22
N LYS A 116 -11.26 -11.92 -5.94
CA LYS A 116 -11.82 -12.71 -4.83
C LYS A 116 -11.64 -14.20 -5.11
N GLY A 117 -11.09 -14.91 -4.13
CA GLY A 117 -10.94 -16.37 -4.15
C GLY A 117 -9.91 -16.94 -5.15
N LEU A 118 -9.08 -16.13 -5.81
CA LEU A 118 -8.08 -16.61 -6.78
C LEU A 118 -7.13 -17.66 -6.18
N ALA A 119 -6.70 -17.44 -4.94
CA ALA A 119 -5.76 -18.30 -4.23
C ALA A 119 -6.44 -19.34 -3.32
N LYS A 120 -7.78 -19.42 -3.31
CA LYS A 120 -8.56 -20.21 -2.33
C LYS A 120 -8.17 -21.69 -2.26
N ASN A 121 -7.68 -22.24 -3.37
CA ASN A 121 -7.27 -23.64 -3.48
C ASN A 121 -5.75 -23.84 -3.50
N TRP A 122 -4.95 -22.80 -3.29
CA TRP A 122 -3.50 -22.92 -3.30
C TRP A 122 -2.98 -23.57 -2.01
N PRO A 123 -1.87 -24.32 -2.07
CA PRO A 123 -1.35 -25.01 -0.89
C PRO A 123 -1.08 -24.06 0.27
N CYS A 124 -0.59 -22.84 0.04
CA CYS A 124 -0.35 -21.89 1.12
C CYS A 124 -1.65 -21.56 1.88
N VAL A 125 -2.75 -21.27 1.19
CA VAL A 125 -4.05 -20.95 1.83
C VAL A 125 -4.65 -22.16 2.53
N LYS A 126 -4.37 -23.39 2.05
CA LYS A 126 -4.87 -24.62 2.66
C LYS A 126 -4.08 -25.10 3.87
N THR A 127 -2.80 -24.71 3.99
CA THR A 127 -1.88 -25.32 4.97
C THR A 127 -1.22 -24.33 5.91
N TRP A 128 -0.92 -23.11 5.45
CA TRP A 128 -0.15 -22.17 6.25
C TRP A 128 -1.01 -21.59 7.38
N SER A 129 -0.47 -21.71 8.59
CA SER A 129 -1.02 -21.19 9.84
C SER A 129 0.14 -20.96 10.81
N PRO A 130 -0.06 -20.21 11.91
CA PRO A 130 0.96 -20.11 12.95
C PRO A 130 1.42 -21.50 13.46
N SER A 131 0.50 -22.45 13.60
CA SER A 131 0.84 -23.83 14.00
C SER A 131 1.72 -24.53 12.94
N PHE A 132 1.37 -24.45 11.66
CA PHE A 132 2.19 -25.00 10.58
C PHE A 132 3.63 -24.45 10.62
N PHE A 133 3.79 -23.13 10.74
CA PHE A 133 5.14 -22.53 10.80
C PHE A 133 5.89 -22.91 12.08
N SER A 134 5.19 -22.99 13.22
CA SER A 134 5.77 -23.47 14.49
C SER A 134 6.28 -24.91 14.38
N ASP A 135 5.49 -25.82 13.80
CA ASP A 135 5.78 -27.26 13.79
C ASP A 135 6.89 -27.61 12.79
N HIS A 136 6.89 -26.97 11.62
CA HIS A 136 7.83 -27.30 10.55
C HIS A 136 9.09 -26.43 10.54
N TYR A 137 9.01 -25.20 11.06
CA TYR A 137 10.08 -24.20 10.94
C TYR A 137 10.38 -23.50 12.26
N GLY A 138 9.92 -24.01 13.41
CA GLY A 138 10.01 -23.33 14.71
C GLY A 138 11.43 -22.91 15.14
N GLN A 139 12.46 -23.61 14.67
CA GLN A 139 13.87 -23.33 14.98
C GLN A 139 14.50 -22.26 14.06
N GLU A 140 13.83 -21.87 12.98
CA GLU A 140 14.33 -20.83 12.10
C GLU A 140 14.31 -19.48 12.82
N MET A 141 15.44 -18.78 12.78
CA MET A 141 15.52 -17.41 13.29
C MET A 141 14.88 -16.45 12.29
N VAL A 142 13.83 -15.75 12.72
CA VAL A 142 13.05 -14.81 11.90
C VAL A 142 13.05 -13.41 12.48
N ARG A 143 13.13 -12.42 11.60
CA ARG A 143 13.14 -11.02 11.99
C ARG A 143 11.74 -10.57 12.40
N THR A 144 11.64 -10.07 13.62
CA THR A 144 10.36 -9.78 14.26
C THR A 144 10.38 -8.42 14.92
N ARG A 145 9.36 -7.60 14.64
CA ARG A 145 9.04 -6.39 15.40
C ARG A 145 8.27 -6.79 16.65
N LEU A 146 8.76 -6.41 17.83
CA LEU A 146 8.15 -6.85 19.09
C LEU A 146 6.96 -5.99 19.53
N LEU A 147 6.96 -4.71 19.16
CA LEU A 147 5.91 -3.74 19.49
C LEU A 147 5.22 -3.25 18.22
N ALA A 148 4.76 -4.18 17.36
CA ALA A 148 4.27 -3.85 16.02
C ALA A 148 2.93 -3.09 16.01
N SER A 149 2.28 -2.94 17.17
CA SER A 149 1.12 -2.09 17.41
C SER A 149 1.50 -0.59 17.41
N GLN A 150 2.76 -0.27 17.71
CA GLN A 150 3.25 1.09 17.90
C GLN A 150 3.89 1.64 16.62
N ASN A 151 3.52 2.88 16.26
CA ASN A 151 4.13 3.63 15.17
C ASN A 151 5.27 4.54 15.68
N SER A 152 6.11 4.01 16.58
CA SER A 152 7.26 4.68 17.18
C SER A 152 8.58 4.12 16.62
N SER A 153 9.70 4.77 16.93
CA SER A 153 11.04 4.21 16.65
C SER A 153 11.17 2.80 17.24
N GLU A 154 10.70 2.60 18.47
CA GLU A 154 10.74 1.33 19.20
C GLU A 154 9.86 0.27 18.54
N GLY A 155 8.64 0.63 18.09
CA GLY A 155 7.74 -0.28 17.36
C GLY A 155 8.23 -0.70 15.97
N LEU A 156 9.25 0.00 15.46
CA LEU A 156 9.92 -0.32 14.20
C LEU A 156 11.21 -1.13 14.40
N GLU A 157 11.73 -1.21 15.62
CA GLU A 157 12.87 -2.07 15.92
C GLU A 157 12.49 -3.53 15.73
N ALA A 158 13.43 -4.30 15.18
CA ALA A 158 13.26 -5.72 14.99
C ALA A 158 14.52 -6.49 15.36
N MET A 159 14.30 -7.65 15.96
CA MET A 159 15.32 -8.60 16.35
C MET A 159 15.00 -9.97 15.77
N ASN A 160 16.01 -10.84 15.74
CA ASN A 160 15.81 -12.21 15.29
C ASN A 160 15.39 -13.05 16.49
N ILE A 161 14.26 -13.74 16.38
CA ILE A 161 13.75 -14.70 17.37
C ILE A 161 13.43 -16.03 16.68
N PRO A 162 13.35 -17.15 17.41
CA PRO A 162 12.82 -18.40 16.86
C PRO A 162 11.41 -18.21 16.29
N MET A 163 11.12 -18.79 15.13
CA MET A 163 9.78 -18.77 14.52
C MET A 163 8.71 -19.29 15.47
N LYS A 164 9.05 -20.26 16.33
CA LYS A 164 8.13 -20.79 17.33
C LYS A 164 7.62 -19.69 18.27
N ASP A 165 8.50 -18.81 18.74
CA ASP A 165 8.17 -17.75 19.69
C ASP A 165 7.23 -16.72 19.04
N LEU A 166 7.51 -16.34 17.77
CA LEU A 166 6.61 -15.52 16.98
C LEU A 166 5.23 -16.18 16.81
N CYS A 167 5.20 -17.45 16.45
CA CYS A 167 3.94 -18.18 16.28
C CYS A 167 3.16 -18.30 17.59
N ASP A 168 3.84 -18.51 18.72
CA ASP A 168 3.22 -18.56 20.05
C ASP A 168 2.65 -17.20 20.44
N ASP A 169 3.34 -16.10 20.18
CA ASP A 169 2.81 -14.73 20.36
C ASP A 169 1.56 -14.50 19.50
N ILE A 170 1.61 -14.84 18.21
CA ILE A 170 0.49 -14.69 17.27
C ILE A 170 -0.73 -15.50 17.72
N LYS A 171 -0.54 -16.74 18.19
CA LYS A 171 -1.63 -17.60 18.70
C LYS A 171 -2.28 -17.03 19.95
N ASN A 172 -1.52 -16.29 20.76
CA ASN A 172 -1.99 -15.62 21.97
C ASN A 172 -2.44 -14.17 21.72
N ASP A 173 -2.56 -13.76 20.45
CA ASP A 173 -2.95 -12.42 20.03
C ASP A 173 -2.07 -11.30 20.63
N GLY A 174 -0.76 -11.56 20.61
CA GLY A 174 0.26 -10.62 21.01
C GLY A 174 0.52 -9.52 19.98
N GLU A 175 1.59 -8.78 20.20
CA GLU A 175 1.96 -7.58 19.43
C GLU A 175 3.12 -7.82 18.47
N MET A 176 3.65 -9.04 18.39
CA MET A 176 4.75 -9.34 17.51
C MET A 176 4.31 -9.41 16.04
N GLN A 177 5.21 -8.98 15.17
CA GLN A 177 5.06 -9.14 13.74
C GLN A 177 6.36 -9.63 13.10
N GLY A 178 6.29 -10.78 12.45
CA GLY A 178 7.25 -11.17 11.43
C GLY A 178 6.98 -10.37 10.17
N ALA A 179 7.85 -9.41 9.88
CA ALA A 179 7.75 -8.55 8.71
C ALA A 179 8.82 -8.97 7.71
N ALA A 180 8.45 -9.14 6.45
CA ALA A 180 9.38 -9.47 5.38
C ALA A 180 10.20 -10.75 5.63
N LEU A 181 9.50 -11.86 5.95
CA LEU A 181 10.16 -13.14 6.20
C LEU A 181 10.55 -13.89 4.90
N GLU A 182 11.01 -13.19 3.86
CA GLU A 182 11.48 -13.79 2.60
C GLU A 182 12.55 -14.88 2.78
N ASP A 183 13.45 -14.71 3.75
CA ASP A 183 14.57 -15.62 3.98
C ASP A 183 14.11 -17.06 4.21
N ILE A 184 12.92 -17.29 4.78
CA ILE A 184 12.38 -18.63 4.98
C ILE A 184 12.01 -19.30 3.66
N ILE A 185 11.47 -18.56 2.68
CA ILE A 185 11.14 -19.08 1.35
C ILE A 185 12.42 -19.41 0.58
N VAL A 186 13.46 -18.60 0.76
CA VAL A 186 14.77 -18.81 0.12
C VAL A 186 15.44 -20.07 0.67
N LYS A 187 15.45 -20.25 1.99
CA LYS A 187 15.99 -21.44 2.65
C LYS A 187 15.18 -22.70 2.32
N HIS A 188 13.85 -22.58 2.31
CA HIS A 188 12.91 -23.69 2.15
C HIS A 188 12.12 -23.55 0.85
N GLN A 189 12.75 -23.89 -0.27
CA GLN A 189 12.17 -23.73 -1.62
C GLN A 189 10.83 -24.48 -1.82
N SER A 190 10.52 -25.48 -0.98
CA SER A 190 9.19 -26.13 -0.99
C SER A 190 8.07 -25.11 -0.74
N LEU A 191 8.27 -24.12 0.14
CA LEU A 191 7.30 -23.05 0.40
C LEU A 191 7.01 -22.20 -0.84
N LYS A 192 7.98 -22.02 -1.73
CA LYS A 192 7.78 -21.26 -2.96
C LYS A 192 6.71 -21.90 -3.85
N SER A 193 6.68 -23.23 -3.94
CA SER A 193 5.69 -23.97 -4.72
C SER A 193 4.25 -23.81 -4.16
N HIS A 194 4.11 -23.54 -2.87
CA HIS A 194 2.80 -23.33 -2.23
C HIS A 194 2.12 -22.04 -2.68
N LEU A 195 2.90 -21.06 -3.15
CA LEU A 195 2.41 -19.73 -3.57
C LEU A 195 1.85 -19.70 -4.99
N GLN A 196 2.10 -20.74 -5.81
CA GLN A 196 1.61 -20.83 -7.19
C GLN A 196 1.95 -19.57 -8.01
N THR A 197 3.18 -19.06 -7.91
CA THR A 197 3.58 -17.78 -8.51
C THR A 197 3.38 -17.72 -10.02
N ASP A 198 3.41 -18.86 -10.72
CA ASP A 198 3.15 -18.93 -12.16
C ASP A 198 1.72 -18.53 -12.53
N GLU A 199 0.74 -18.84 -11.67
CA GLU A 199 -0.64 -18.39 -11.85
C GLU A 199 -0.77 -16.88 -11.67
N LEU A 200 -0.13 -16.32 -10.63
CA LEU A 200 -0.07 -14.86 -10.42
C LEU A 200 0.62 -14.13 -11.58
N GLN A 201 1.71 -14.69 -12.12
CA GLN A 201 2.45 -14.07 -13.21
C GLN A 201 1.61 -13.86 -14.47
N LYS A 202 0.54 -14.65 -14.70
CA LYS A 202 -0.39 -14.43 -15.82
C LYS A 202 -1.00 -13.03 -15.82
N TYR A 203 -1.25 -12.48 -14.63
CA TYR A 203 -1.85 -11.15 -14.44
C TYR A 203 -0.90 -9.98 -14.72
N ILE A 204 0.41 -10.22 -14.69
CA ILE A 204 1.43 -9.18 -14.95
C ILE A 204 2.26 -9.46 -16.21
N LYS A 205 2.07 -10.62 -16.85
CA LYS A 205 2.80 -11.00 -18.07
C LYS A 205 2.59 -9.97 -19.18
N GLY A 206 3.71 -9.51 -19.72
CA GLY A 206 3.76 -8.49 -20.78
C GLY A 206 3.79 -7.04 -20.25
N HIS A 207 3.69 -6.83 -18.94
CA HIS A 207 3.86 -5.52 -18.32
C HIS A 207 5.26 -5.40 -17.72
N PHE A 208 6.06 -4.41 -18.15
CA PHE A 208 7.40 -4.05 -17.63
C PHE A 208 8.16 -5.17 -16.88
N LEU A 209 9.03 -5.91 -17.60
CA LEU A 209 9.67 -7.18 -17.21
C LEU A 209 8.72 -8.38 -16.99
N GLY A 210 7.52 -8.16 -16.44
CA GLY A 210 6.44 -9.15 -16.36
C GLY A 210 6.73 -10.33 -15.43
N LYS A 211 7.51 -10.09 -14.37
CA LYS A 211 7.97 -11.12 -13.42
C LYS A 211 7.78 -10.68 -11.98
N ILE A 212 7.45 -11.64 -11.11
CA ILE A 212 7.55 -11.47 -9.66
C ILE A 212 9.04 -11.50 -9.30
N ILE A 213 9.52 -10.45 -8.63
CA ILE A 213 10.94 -10.27 -8.29
C ILE A 213 11.24 -10.55 -6.82
N ALA A 214 10.23 -10.52 -5.95
CA ALA A 214 10.36 -10.84 -4.53
C ALA A 214 9.01 -11.32 -3.96
N THR A 215 9.08 -12.23 -2.98
CA THR A 215 7.94 -12.71 -2.20
C THR A 215 8.23 -12.54 -0.72
N GLN A 216 7.38 -11.81 -0.02
CA GLN A 216 7.62 -11.43 1.38
C GLN A 216 6.43 -11.88 2.24
N ILE A 217 6.70 -12.68 3.27
CA ILE A 217 5.67 -13.13 4.22
C ILE A 217 5.54 -12.10 5.34
N TYR A 218 4.29 -11.75 5.66
CA TYR A 218 3.92 -10.93 6.81
C TYR A 218 3.01 -11.76 7.71
N MET A 219 3.42 -11.99 8.95
CA MET A 219 2.62 -12.70 9.95
C MET A 219 2.59 -11.97 11.28
N SER A 220 1.42 -11.88 11.89
CA SER A 220 1.24 -11.14 13.15
C SER A 220 -0.10 -11.42 13.82
N GLY A 221 -0.19 -11.12 15.12
CA GLY A 221 -1.45 -11.05 15.87
C GLY A 221 -2.38 -9.94 15.37
N SER A 222 -3.59 -9.86 15.92
CA SER A 222 -4.60 -8.85 15.53
C SER A 222 -4.21 -7.42 15.90
N LYS A 223 -3.34 -7.24 16.89
CA LYS A 223 -2.89 -5.93 17.37
C LYS A 223 -1.85 -5.24 16.47
N ALA A 224 -1.15 -6.01 15.65
CA ALA A 224 -0.13 -5.46 14.76
C ALA A 224 -0.76 -4.71 13.59
N ARG A 225 -0.11 -3.63 13.18
CA ARG A 225 -0.56 -2.81 12.04
C ARG A 225 0.59 -2.31 11.18
N SER A 226 0.22 -1.79 10.02
CA SER A 226 1.09 -1.02 9.13
C SER A 226 0.47 0.34 8.89
N ALA A 227 1.08 1.40 9.45
CA ALA A 227 0.67 2.79 9.24
C ALA A 227 0.66 3.18 7.76
N PHE A 228 -0.01 4.29 7.44
CA PHE A 228 -0.04 4.81 6.07
C PHE A 228 1.36 4.99 5.48
N HIS A 229 1.62 4.24 4.41
CA HIS A 229 2.82 4.37 3.61
C HIS A 229 2.52 4.09 2.14
N CYS A 230 3.47 4.45 1.28
CA CYS A 230 3.44 4.14 -0.14
C CYS A 230 4.85 3.80 -0.62
N ALA A 231 4.97 2.94 -1.63
CA ALA A 231 6.26 2.39 -2.06
C ALA A 231 6.29 2.23 -3.59
N PRO A 232 7.48 2.13 -4.21
CA PRO A 232 7.61 1.85 -5.63
C PRO A 232 7.21 0.39 -5.95
N GLY A 233 6.93 0.12 -7.22
CA GLY A 233 6.57 -1.21 -7.71
C GLY A 233 5.14 -1.63 -7.41
N GLY A 234 4.69 -2.68 -8.10
CA GLY A 234 3.39 -3.29 -7.88
C GLY A 234 3.47 -4.44 -6.87
N ASN A 235 2.36 -4.70 -6.19
CA ASN A 235 2.22 -5.82 -5.26
C ASN A 235 0.94 -6.60 -5.55
N LEU A 236 1.07 -7.89 -5.86
CA LEU A 236 -0.04 -8.85 -5.78
C LEU A 236 0.01 -9.49 -4.40
N PHE A 237 -0.81 -8.99 -3.48
CA PHE A 237 -0.86 -9.44 -2.10
C PHE A 237 -1.85 -10.59 -1.95
N ILE A 238 -1.39 -11.75 -1.49
CA ILE A 238 -2.21 -12.92 -1.20
C ILE A 238 -2.59 -12.89 0.29
N GLN A 239 -3.89 -12.90 0.60
CA GLN A 239 -4.35 -13.13 1.96
C GLN A 239 -4.39 -14.64 2.22
N VAL A 240 -3.53 -15.14 3.12
CA VAL A 240 -3.32 -16.57 3.32
C VAL A 240 -4.09 -17.13 4.52
N TYR A 241 -3.97 -16.46 5.66
CA TYR A 241 -4.60 -16.85 6.92
C TYR A 241 -5.15 -15.62 7.63
N GLY A 242 -6.30 -15.76 8.31
CA GLY A 242 -6.99 -14.65 8.97
C GLY A 242 -7.44 -13.56 8.00
N ARG A 243 -7.79 -12.40 8.55
CA ARG A 243 -8.33 -11.26 7.81
C ARG A 243 -7.54 -9.98 8.06
N LYS A 244 -7.37 -9.20 6.99
CA LYS A 244 -6.73 -7.88 7.00
C LYS A 244 -7.65 -6.85 6.35
N LYS A 245 -7.84 -5.71 7.01
CA LYS A 245 -8.44 -4.52 6.42
C LYS A 245 -7.36 -3.69 5.75
N TRP A 246 -7.60 -3.30 4.50
CA TRP A 246 -6.75 -2.38 3.76
C TRP A 246 -7.50 -1.09 3.52
N THR A 247 -6.89 0.03 3.92
CA THR A 247 -7.38 1.36 3.61
C THR A 247 -6.42 2.02 2.62
N PHE A 248 -6.92 2.51 1.50
CA PHE A 248 -6.15 3.08 0.41
C PHE A 248 -6.48 4.56 0.17
N VAL A 249 -5.45 5.35 -0.14
CA VAL A 249 -5.58 6.73 -0.60
C VAL A 249 -4.90 6.90 -1.95
N ASN A 250 -5.60 7.57 -2.88
CA ASN A 250 -5.08 7.81 -4.21
C ASN A 250 -3.80 8.68 -4.17
N PRO A 251 -2.74 8.34 -4.93
CA PRO A 251 -1.50 9.13 -5.00
C PRO A 251 -1.70 10.61 -5.33
N LYS A 252 -2.80 10.98 -6.01
CA LYS A 252 -3.14 12.39 -6.29
C LYS A 252 -3.38 13.23 -5.04
N HIS A 253 -3.68 12.59 -3.91
CA HIS A 253 -3.88 13.24 -2.61
C HIS A 253 -2.62 13.22 -1.73
N THR A 254 -1.44 12.92 -2.29
CA THR A 254 -0.16 12.90 -1.54
C THR A 254 0.09 14.16 -0.71
N ILE A 255 -0.30 15.35 -1.18
CA ILE A 255 -0.12 16.59 -0.39
C ILE A 255 -1.03 16.61 0.86
N TRP A 256 -2.25 16.06 0.76
CA TRP A 256 -3.18 15.95 1.89
C TRP A 256 -2.77 14.85 2.89
N MET A 257 -1.97 13.88 2.45
CA MET A 257 -1.36 12.90 3.35
C MET A 257 -0.25 13.52 4.22
N GLN A 258 0.22 14.73 3.90
CA GLN A 258 1.27 15.45 4.65
C GLN A 258 2.46 14.55 5.01
N PRO A 259 3.15 13.98 4.00
CA PRO A 259 4.15 12.95 4.21
C PRO A 259 5.36 13.48 4.98
N PHE A 260 5.84 12.70 5.94
CA PHE A 260 7.10 13.01 6.61
C PHE A 260 8.29 12.64 5.74
N ARG A 261 9.41 13.35 5.95
CA ARG A 261 10.67 13.03 5.27
C ARG A 261 11.25 11.76 5.89
N ARG A 262 11.52 10.77 5.04
CA ARG A 262 12.37 9.63 5.38
C ARG A 262 13.79 9.84 4.84
N ASN A 263 14.78 9.21 5.45
CA ASN A 263 16.17 9.28 4.97
C ASN A 263 16.47 8.26 3.89
N ASP A 264 15.67 7.21 3.82
CA ASP A 264 15.57 6.34 2.67
C ASP A 264 14.32 6.74 1.86
N MET A 265 14.35 6.57 0.55
CA MET A 265 13.15 6.75 -0.28
C MET A 265 12.62 5.41 -0.77
N ILE A 266 12.86 4.35 0.02
CA ILE A 266 12.31 3.00 -0.20
C ILE A 266 10.78 3.04 -0.07
N SER A 267 10.26 3.94 0.76
CA SER A 267 8.85 4.28 0.88
C SER A 267 8.69 5.75 1.28
N ALA A 268 7.47 6.27 1.23
CA ALA A 268 7.08 7.50 1.93
C ALA A 268 6.00 7.17 2.95
N GLY A 269 6.03 7.83 4.11
CA GLY A 269 5.11 7.58 5.23
C GLY A 269 4.30 8.81 5.61
N SER A 270 3.18 8.57 6.28
CA SER A 270 2.30 9.57 6.88
C SER A 270 1.85 9.08 8.27
N SER A 271 1.68 9.99 9.22
CA SER A 271 1.14 9.66 10.55
C SER A 271 -0.38 9.84 10.62
N ALA A 272 -1.05 10.09 9.48
CA ALA A 272 -2.50 9.97 9.40
C ALA A 272 -2.94 8.55 9.80
N ASP A 273 -4.13 8.43 10.37
CA ASP A 273 -4.67 7.16 10.86
C ASP A 273 -6.16 7.08 10.54
N SER A 274 -6.59 6.05 9.78
CA SER A 274 -7.99 5.93 9.34
C SER A 274 -8.96 5.54 10.47
N ARG A 275 -8.44 5.11 11.63
CA ARG A 275 -9.23 4.72 12.79
C ARG A 275 -9.54 5.91 13.71
N LEU A 276 -8.78 6.98 13.57
CA LEU A 276 -8.95 8.21 14.35
C LEU A 276 -9.99 9.12 13.70
N ASN A 277 -10.75 9.82 14.53
CA ASN A 277 -11.66 10.85 14.03
C ASN A 277 -10.88 12.07 13.49
N ALA A 278 -11.61 13.02 12.89
CA ALA A 278 -11.02 14.22 12.32
C ALA A 278 -10.22 15.04 13.36
N ALA A 279 -10.77 15.28 14.56
CA ALA A 279 -10.10 16.08 15.59
C ALA A 279 -8.79 15.43 16.07
N GLN A 280 -8.78 14.11 16.24
CA GLN A 280 -7.57 13.36 16.62
C GLN A 280 -6.50 13.38 15.52
N ASN A 281 -6.88 13.27 14.25
CA ASN A 281 -5.94 13.45 13.15
C ASN A 281 -5.45 14.91 13.05
N ASP A 282 -6.30 15.90 13.31
CA ASP A 282 -5.93 17.32 13.36
C ASP A 282 -4.85 17.56 14.44
N GLU A 283 -5.00 16.97 15.64
CA GLU A 283 -4.01 17.02 16.73
C GLU A 283 -2.67 16.39 16.34
N ASN A 284 -2.69 15.32 15.53
CA ASN A 284 -1.49 14.68 14.98
C ASN A 284 -0.88 15.44 13.78
N GLY A 285 -1.40 16.62 13.44
CA GLY A 285 -0.90 17.45 12.33
C GLY A 285 -1.38 17.01 10.94
N HIS A 286 -2.40 16.14 10.88
CA HIS A 286 -2.98 15.56 9.67
C HIS A 286 -4.39 16.10 9.37
N ASP A 287 -4.59 17.39 9.55
CA ASP A 287 -5.90 18.04 9.43
C ASP A 287 -6.46 18.14 8.00
N LEU A 288 -5.64 17.81 7.00
CA LEU A 288 -6.08 17.66 5.61
C LEU A 288 -6.69 16.28 5.31
N PHE A 289 -6.48 15.29 6.18
CA PHE A 289 -6.83 13.88 5.92
C PHE A 289 -8.34 13.63 5.81
N LYS A 290 -9.15 14.40 6.56
CA LYS A 290 -10.62 14.30 6.53
C LYS A 290 -11.25 14.62 5.17
N TYR A 291 -10.57 15.41 4.34
CA TYR A 291 -11.07 15.77 3.00
C TYR A 291 -10.75 14.72 1.92
N ILE A 292 -10.01 13.66 2.26
CA ILE A 292 -9.52 12.69 1.28
C ILE A 292 -10.52 11.54 1.10
N PRO A 293 -10.99 11.25 -0.14
CA PRO A 293 -11.70 10.01 -0.43
C PRO A 293 -10.81 8.78 -0.22
N LYS A 294 -11.37 7.75 0.42
CA LYS A 294 -10.64 6.54 0.79
C LYS A 294 -11.25 5.32 0.13
N TYR A 295 -10.41 4.35 -0.17
CA TYR A 295 -10.83 3.00 -0.49
C TYR A 295 -10.67 2.09 0.72
N GLU A 296 -11.60 1.18 0.95
CA GLU A 296 -11.50 0.17 2.01
C GLU A 296 -11.87 -1.22 1.50
N ILE A 297 -11.21 -2.24 2.03
CA ILE A 297 -11.56 -3.65 1.79
C ILE A 297 -11.09 -4.56 2.92
N ASP A 298 -11.93 -5.52 3.27
CA ASP A 298 -11.56 -6.67 4.08
C ASP A 298 -11.16 -7.83 3.18
N LEU A 299 -9.90 -8.26 3.30
CA LEU A 299 -9.40 -9.43 2.60
C LEU A 299 -9.69 -10.70 3.40
N GLU A 300 -10.22 -11.70 2.71
CA GLU A 300 -10.49 -13.03 3.23
C GLU A 300 -9.42 -14.02 2.73
N PRO A 301 -9.15 -15.14 3.43
CA PRO A 301 -8.24 -16.17 2.95
C PRO A 301 -8.56 -16.64 1.52
N GLY A 302 -7.58 -16.54 0.64
CA GLY A 302 -7.70 -16.86 -0.79
C GLY A 302 -7.92 -15.65 -1.70
N ASP A 303 -8.16 -14.46 -1.15
CA ASP A 303 -8.21 -13.23 -1.96
C ASP A 303 -6.82 -12.79 -2.40
N VAL A 304 -6.75 -12.21 -3.61
CA VAL A 304 -5.54 -11.57 -4.14
C VAL A 304 -5.82 -10.10 -4.42
N LEU A 305 -5.14 -9.21 -3.71
CA LEU A 305 -5.23 -7.76 -3.84
C LEU A 305 -4.09 -7.25 -4.72
N PHE A 306 -4.41 -6.47 -5.75
CA PHE A 306 -3.43 -5.62 -6.42
C PHE A 306 -3.30 -4.29 -5.69
N SER A 307 -2.14 -4.05 -5.08
CA SER A 307 -1.73 -2.75 -4.55
C SER A 307 -0.78 -2.09 -5.56
N PRO A 308 -1.19 -1.04 -6.28
CA PRO A 308 -0.38 -0.40 -7.29
C PRO A 308 0.73 0.47 -6.68
N GLN A 309 1.72 0.79 -7.52
CA GLN A 309 2.83 1.65 -7.14
C GLN A 309 2.35 3.00 -6.58
N TRP A 310 2.97 3.46 -5.49
CA TRP A 310 2.73 4.74 -4.82
C TRP A 310 1.31 5.00 -4.31
N TRP A 311 0.43 4.01 -4.30
CA TRP A 311 -0.83 4.13 -3.56
C TRP A 311 -0.53 4.13 -2.07
N TRP A 312 -1.04 5.15 -1.38
CA TRP A 312 -1.01 5.23 0.07
C TRP A 312 -1.89 4.13 0.61
N HIS A 313 -1.38 3.36 1.56
CA HIS A 313 -2.13 2.30 2.19
C HIS A 313 -1.77 2.10 3.64
N GLU A 314 -2.78 1.74 4.40
CA GLU A 314 -2.74 1.31 5.78
C GLU A 314 -3.35 -0.09 5.87
N VAL A 315 -2.80 -0.92 6.76
CA VAL A 315 -3.23 -2.30 6.93
C VAL A 315 -3.43 -2.60 8.41
N ASP A 316 -4.66 -2.98 8.76
CA ASP A 316 -5.04 -3.42 10.09
C ASP A 316 -5.41 -4.90 10.06
N ASN A 317 -5.06 -5.63 11.11
CA ASN A 317 -5.45 -7.03 11.26
C ASN A 317 -6.76 -7.12 12.04
N HIS A 318 -7.74 -7.85 11.52
CA HIS A 318 -8.98 -8.15 12.25
C HIS A 318 -8.87 -9.45 13.07
N SER A 319 -7.77 -10.17 12.92
CA SER A 319 -7.46 -11.46 13.54
C SER A 319 -5.97 -11.75 13.33
N PRO A 320 -5.36 -12.70 14.07
CA PRO A 320 -4.07 -13.27 13.69
C PRO A 320 -4.04 -13.60 12.19
N ALA A 321 -3.06 -13.06 11.46
CA ALA A 321 -3.10 -13.07 10.01
C ALA A 321 -1.73 -13.38 9.38
N ILE A 322 -1.76 -14.09 8.26
CA ILE A 322 -0.62 -14.33 7.38
C ILE A 322 -0.99 -13.81 5.99
N GLY A 323 -0.13 -12.98 5.41
CA GLY A 323 -0.26 -12.54 4.03
C GLY A 323 1.08 -12.51 3.34
N VAL A 324 1.05 -12.58 2.01
CA VAL A 324 2.26 -12.68 1.19
C VAL A 324 2.24 -11.59 0.13
N ALA A 325 3.23 -10.71 0.17
CA ALA A 325 3.42 -9.70 -0.88
C ALA A 325 4.25 -10.28 -2.02
N CYS A 326 3.67 -10.36 -3.23
CA CYS A 326 4.39 -10.72 -4.44
C CYS A 326 4.72 -9.44 -5.23
N ARG A 327 5.96 -8.97 -5.07
CA ARG A 327 6.45 -7.70 -5.63
C ARG A 327 6.85 -7.87 -7.09
N PHE A 328 6.51 -6.89 -7.92
CA PHE A 328 6.90 -6.84 -9.32
C PHE A 328 7.16 -5.40 -9.75
N LEU A 329 7.98 -5.22 -10.79
CA LEU A 329 8.27 -3.88 -11.30
C LEU A 329 7.11 -3.36 -12.15
N THR A 330 6.83 -2.07 -11.99
CA THR A 330 5.86 -1.33 -12.79
C THR A 330 6.55 -0.26 -13.62
N ASN A 331 5.83 0.39 -14.54
CA ASN A 331 6.36 1.54 -15.27
C ASN A 331 6.85 2.61 -14.28
N ILE A 332 8.09 3.09 -14.45
CA ILE A 332 8.73 4.06 -13.55
C ILE A 332 7.93 5.37 -13.41
N PHE A 333 7.12 5.74 -14.39
CA PHE A 333 6.28 6.94 -14.35
C PHE A 333 4.85 6.71 -13.81
N ALA A 334 4.54 5.50 -13.34
CA ALA A 334 3.23 5.21 -12.76
C ALA A 334 2.99 5.99 -11.46
N ASN A 335 1.80 6.59 -11.35
CA ASN A 335 1.19 7.24 -10.18
C ASN A 335 1.92 8.43 -9.55
N ASN A 336 3.19 8.32 -9.20
CA ASN A 336 3.97 9.40 -8.60
C ASN A 336 5.42 9.42 -9.12
N PRO A 337 5.65 10.01 -10.31
CA PRO A 337 6.99 10.13 -10.91
C PRO A 337 8.02 10.80 -10.01
N ALA A 338 7.61 11.81 -9.23
CA ALA A 338 8.52 12.52 -8.34
C ALA A 338 9.05 11.61 -7.24
N PHE A 339 8.17 10.82 -6.61
CA PHE A 339 8.60 9.82 -5.63
C PHE A 339 9.43 8.71 -6.28
N THR A 340 9.08 8.26 -7.48
CA THR A 340 9.91 7.30 -8.22
C THR A 340 11.32 7.84 -8.46
N LEU A 341 11.46 9.07 -8.97
CA LEU A 341 12.77 9.66 -9.25
C LEU A 341 13.56 9.87 -7.95
N THR A 342 12.91 10.34 -6.88
CA THR A 342 13.56 10.46 -5.57
C THR A 342 14.00 9.09 -5.03
N SER A 343 13.19 8.04 -5.19
CA SER A 343 13.62 6.68 -4.83
C SER A 343 14.74 6.16 -5.74
N PHE A 344 14.74 6.52 -7.02
CA PHE A 344 15.67 5.97 -8.00
C PHE A 344 17.08 6.54 -7.85
N PHE A 345 17.20 7.81 -7.45
CA PHE A 345 18.49 8.46 -7.21
C PHE A 345 18.97 8.34 -5.74
N ASP A 346 18.16 7.78 -4.85
CA ASP A 346 18.57 7.54 -3.47
C ASP A 346 19.51 6.33 -3.36
N LEU A 347 20.71 6.54 -2.79
CA LEU A 347 21.73 5.50 -2.70
C LEU A 347 21.30 4.32 -1.83
N ASN A 348 20.48 4.53 -0.80
CA ASN A 348 20.00 3.45 0.06
C ASN A 348 18.95 2.61 -0.67
N SER A 349 18.03 3.26 -1.39
CA SER A 349 17.10 2.59 -2.29
C SER A 349 17.82 1.81 -3.40
N ILE A 350 18.86 2.37 -4.03
CA ILE A 350 19.66 1.68 -5.05
C ILE A 350 20.33 0.43 -4.45
N LYS A 351 20.98 0.55 -3.29
CA LYS A 351 21.62 -0.57 -2.59
C LYS A 351 20.63 -1.68 -2.29
N LEU A 352 19.44 -1.34 -1.80
CA LEU A 352 18.37 -2.31 -1.53
C LEU A 352 17.92 -3.01 -2.83
N ASN A 353 17.67 -2.26 -3.90
CA ASN A 353 17.24 -2.84 -5.17
C ASN A 353 18.29 -3.76 -5.79
N ILE A 354 19.58 -3.41 -5.74
CA ILE A 354 20.67 -4.28 -6.20
C ILE A 354 20.70 -5.59 -5.41
N GLN A 355 20.50 -5.54 -4.10
CA GLN A 355 20.41 -6.75 -3.28
C GLN A 355 19.19 -7.60 -3.63
N LEU A 356 18.01 -6.98 -3.74
CA LEU A 356 16.78 -7.66 -4.15
C LEU A 356 16.95 -8.35 -5.51
N MET A 357 17.57 -7.69 -6.49
CA MET A 357 17.80 -8.26 -7.82
C MET A 357 18.87 -9.35 -7.84
N SER A 358 19.95 -9.21 -7.05
CA SER A 358 21.07 -10.17 -7.04
C SER A 358 20.78 -11.42 -6.22
N LYS A 359 20.04 -11.29 -5.11
CA LYS A 359 19.73 -12.40 -4.21
C LYS A 359 18.31 -12.95 -4.39
N GLY A 360 17.42 -12.19 -5.04
CA GLY A 360 15.99 -12.52 -5.12
C GLY A 360 15.21 -12.21 -3.84
N HIS A 361 15.86 -11.57 -2.85
CA HIS A 361 15.29 -11.23 -1.56
C HIS A 361 15.99 -10.00 -0.95
N GLY A 362 15.27 -9.23 -0.15
CA GLY A 362 15.83 -8.07 0.53
C GLY A 362 16.41 -8.55 1.84
N SER A 363 17.73 -8.47 2.04
CA SER A 363 18.24 -8.73 3.40
C SER A 363 17.78 -7.59 4.30
N ASP A 364 17.00 -7.91 5.33
CA ASP A 364 16.44 -6.97 6.30
C ASP A 364 17.47 -6.07 7.02
N ALA A 365 18.75 -6.44 6.92
CA ALA A 365 19.87 -5.63 7.40
C ALA A 365 19.91 -4.22 6.80
N ILE A 366 19.32 -3.99 5.61
CA ILE A 366 19.20 -2.65 5.01
C ILE A 366 17.89 -1.96 5.43
N LEU A 367 16.74 -2.65 5.38
CA LEU A 367 15.43 -2.08 5.74
C LEU A 367 15.41 -1.52 7.17
N SER A 368 16.17 -2.11 8.09
CA SER A 368 16.30 -1.67 9.47
C SER A 368 17.24 -0.48 9.66
N LYS A 369 18.35 -0.41 8.91
CA LYS A 369 19.28 0.74 8.95
C LYS A 369 18.72 1.97 8.25
N SER A 370 17.78 1.78 7.33
CA SER A 370 17.24 2.82 6.47
C SER A 370 16.07 3.60 7.12
N LEU A 371 15.44 3.00 8.15
CA LEU A 371 14.37 3.60 8.96
C LEU A 371 14.83 4.74 9.88
N PHE A 372 16.14 4.93 10.10
CA PHE A 372 16.64 5.91 11.07
C PHE A 372 17.51 7.01 10.43
N PRO A 373 17.38 8.27 10.90
CA PRO A 373 18.51 9.19 10.93
C PRO A 373 19.53 8.66 11.92
N THR A 374 20.79 8.57 11.51
CA THR A 374 21.86 8.84 12.49
C THR A 374 21.59 10.25 13.03
N LYS A 375 21.53 10.36 14.37
CA LYS A 375 21.33 11.60 15.11
C LYS A 375 22.15 12.76 14.55
#